data_AF-A0A1M7JBN7-F1
#
_entry.id   AF-A0A1M7JBN7-F1
#
_cell.length_a   1.000
_cell.length_b   1.000
_cell.length_c   1.000
_cell.angle_alpha   90.00
_cell.angle_beta   90.00
_cell.angle_gamma   90.00
#
_symmetry.space_group_name_H-M   'P 1'
#
loop_
_entity.id
_entity.type
_entity.pdbx_description
1 polymer ?
#
loop_
_entity_poly.entity_id
_entity_poly.type
_entity_poly.pdbx_seq_one_letter_code
_entity_poly.pdbx_strand_id
1 'polypeptide(L)' 'MHSVSTEKAIKNQVASAKMEGLGFSKEAIEIIKEYADNRLSHDKLIKIVAKKCAERS' A
#
# COMPACT_ATOMS: atom_id res chain seq x y z
N MET A 1 -17.97 -3.37 -16.36
CA MET A 1 -16.61 -3.15 -15.81
C MET A 1 -16.44 -4.13 -14.66
N HIS A 2 -15.66 -5.20 -14.83
CA HIS A 2 -15.54 -6.24 -13.80
C HIS A 2 -14.93 -5.64 -12.52
N SER A 3 -15.62 -5.76 -11.40
CA SER A 3 -15.15 -5.35 -10.08
C SER A 3 -13.90 -6.14 -9.73
N VAL A 4 -12.72 -5.52 -9.87
CA VAL A 4 -11.46 -6.07 -9.39
C VAL A 4 -11.51 -6.04 -7.87
N SER A 5 -11.34 -7.19 -7.21
CA SER A 5 -11.28 -7.22 -5.74
C SER A 5 -10.07 -6.43 -5.25
N THR A 6 -10.16 -5.86 -4.04
CA THR A 6 -9.04 -5.18 -3.36
C THR A 6 -7.77 -6.03 -3.40
N GLU A 7 -7.89 -7.33 -3.13
CA GLU A 7 -6.77 -8.26 -3.16
C GLU A 7 -6.13 -8.35 -4.57
N LYS A 8 -6.94 -8.42 -5.62
CA LYS A 8 -6.44 -8.48 -7.00
C LYS A 8 -5.80 -7.16 -7.42
N ALA A 9 -6.37 -6.03 -7.01
CA ALA A 9 -5.79 -4.71 -7.27
C ALA A 9 -4.41 -4.56 -6.62
N ILE A 10 -4.27 -4.99 -5.36
CA ILE A 10 -2.99 -4.97 -4.64
C ILE A 10 -1.97 -5.90 -5.29
N LYS A 11 -2.36 -7.12 -5.68
CA LYS A 11 -1.45 -8.05 -6.39
C LYS A 11 -0.94 -7.46 -7.71
N ASN A 12 -1.80 -6.80 -8.46
CA ASN A 12 -1.42 -6.15 -9.72
C ASN A 12 -0.43 -5.00 -9.48
N GLN A 13 -0.64 -4.18 -8.44
CA GLN A 13 0.28 -3.10 -8.09
C GLN A 13 1.66 -3.61 -7.65
N VAL A 14 1.68 -4.66 -6.81
CA VAL A 14 2.94 -5.30 -6.39
C VAL A 14 3.69 -5.89 -7.59
N ALA A 15 2.97 -6.54 -8.51
CA ALA A 15 3.57 -7.08 -9.73
C ALA A 15 4.12 -5.96 -10.63
N SER A 16 3.40 -4.85 -10.79
CA SER A 16 3.85 -3.68 -11.56
C SER A 16 5.13 -3.08 -10.98
N ALA A 17 5.16 -2.81 -9.68
CA ALA A 17 6.35 -2.28 -9.02
C ALA A 17 7.56 -3.21 -9.15
N LYS A 18 7.33 -4.53 -9.08
CA LYS A 18 8.39 -5.52 -9.28
C LYS A 18 8.97 -5.47 -10.71
N MET A 19 8.14 -5.22 -11.72
CA MET A 19 8.62 -5.02 -13.10
C MET A 19 9.48 -3.76 -13.24
N GLU A 20 9.23 -2.75 -12.41
CA GLU A 20 10.02 -1.51 -12.33
C GLU A 20 11.27 -1.64 -11.43
N GLY A 21 11.55 -2.84 -10.90
CA GLY A 21 12.67 -3.07 -9.99
C GLY A 21 12.43 -2.56 -8.56
N LEU A 22 11.20 -2.17 -8.24
CA LEU A 22 10.79 -1.72 -6.91
C LEU A 22 10.23 -2.89 -6.09
N GLY A 23 10.39 -2.80 -4.76
CA GLY A 23 9.90 -3.80 -3.82
C GLY A 23 9.06 -3.14 -2.72
N PHE A 24 7.93 -3.76 -2.39
CA PHE A 24 7.15 -3.39 -1.20
C PHE A 24 7.52 -4.31 -0.04
N SER A 25 7.69 -3.74 1.16
CA SER A 25 7.78 -4.52 2.37
C SER A 25 6.43 -5.17 2.70
N LYS A 26 6.44 -6.28 3.45
CA LYS A 26 5.20 -6.92 3.94
C LYS A 26 4.33 -5.94 4.72
N GLU A 27 4.97 -5.14 5.58
CA GLU A 27 4.32 -4.09 6.38
C GLU A 27 3.60 -3.05 5.50
N ALA A 28 4.24 -2.58 4.42
CA ALA A 28 3.64 -1.61 3.50
C ALA A 28 2.40 -2.19 2.81
N ILE A 29 2.44 -3.47 2.42
CA ILE A 29 1.30 -4.17 1.80
C ILE A 29 0.13 -4.29 2.80
N GLU A 30 0.41 -4.60 4.07
CA GLU A 30 -0.62 -4.69 5.11
C GLU A 30 -1.30 -3.35 5.37
N ILE A 31 -0.52 -2.27 5.47
CA ILE A 31 -1.06 -0.90 5.63
C ILE A 31 -1.98 -0.52 4.46
N ILE A 32 -1.58 -0.82 3.23
CA ILE A 32 -2.39 -0.56 2.03
C ILE A 32 -3.68 -1.41 2.02
N LYS A 33 -3.62 -2.66 2.49
CA LYS A 33 -4.82 -3.52 2.64
C LYS A 33 -5.81 -2.92 3.63
N GLU A 34 -5.34 -2.53 4.82
CA GLU A 34 -6.20 -1.92 5.84
C GLU A 34 -6.85 -0.64 5.33
N TYR A 35 -6.12 0.18 4.57
CA TYR A 35 -6.66 1.36 3.92
C TYR A 35 -7.75 1.03 2.90
N ALA A 36 -7.48 0.07 2.00
CA ALA A 36 -8.43 -0.32 0.97
C ALA A 36 -9.69 -1.01 1.52
N ASP A 37 -9.60 -1.65 2.68
CA ASP A 37 -10.74 -2.24 3.41
C ASP A 37 -11.45 -1.22 4.32
N ASN A 38 -11.12 0.08 4.23
CA ASN A 38 -11.65 1.16 5.08
C ASN A 38 -11.40 0.98 6.59
N ARG A 39 -10.45 0.12 6.99
CA ARG A 39 -10.04 -0.07 8.38
C ARG A 39 -9.01 0.96 8.83
N LEU A 40 -8.32 1.58 7.88
CA LEU A 40 -7.39 2.69 8.10
C LEU A 40 -7.92 3.95 7.42
N SER A 41 -8.08 5.04 8.18
CA SER A 41 -8.45 6.34 7.62
C SER A 41 -7.31 6.94 6.80
N HIS A 42 -7.64 7.74 5.78
CA HIS A 42 -6.68 8.46 4.96
C HIS A 42 -5.65 9.26 5.79
N ASP A 43 -6.10 10.04 6.79
CA ASP A 43 -5.21 10.83 7.64
C ASP A 43 -4.19 9.98 8.42
N LYS A 44 -4.60 8.79 8.88
CA LYS A 44 -3.70 7.85 9.56
C LYS A 44 -2.66 7.30 8.57
N LEU A 45 -3.06 6.96 7.35
CA LEU A 45 -2.13 6.52 6.31
C LEU A 45 -1.07 7.59 6.05
N ILE A 46 -1.47 8.85 5.85
CA ILE A 46 -0.55 9.97 5.60
C ILE A 46 0.42 10.15 6.77
N LYS A 47 -0.06 10.08 8.02
CA LYS A 47 0.81 10.18 9.21
C LYS A 47 1.83 9.04 9.28
N ILE A 48 1.45 7.81 8.97
CA ILE A 48 2.37 6.65 8.95
C ILE A 48 3.46 6.86 7.90
N VAL A 49 3.08 7.25 6.68
CA VAL A 49 4.02 7.47 5.58
C VAL A 49 4.98 8.62 5.91
N ALA A 50 4.46 9.76 6.39
CA ALA A 50 5.28 10.91 6.77
C ALA A 50 6.30 10.57 7.86
N LYS A 51 5.90 9.79 8.87
CA LYS A 51 6.79 9.32 9.94
C LYS A 51 7.93 8.45 9.38
N LYS A 52 7.61 7.47 8.52
CA LYS A 52 8.63 6.60 7.89
C LYS A 52 9.62 7.37 7.01
N CYS A 53 9.17 8.43 6.34
CA CYS A 53 10.05 9.31 5.58
C CYS A 53 10.99 10.12 6.50
N ALA A 54 10.46 10.63 7.62
CA ALA A 54 11.25 11.38 8.59
C ALA A 54 12.33 10.51 9.28
N GLU A 55 12.04 9.24 9.57
CA GLU A 55 12.99 8.30 10.19
C GLU A 55 14.18 7.92 9.28
N ARG A 56 14.10 8.20 7.98
CA ARG A 56 15.19 7.95 7.01
C ARG A 56 16.09 9.17 6.77
N SER A 57 15.75 10.33 7.36
CA SER A 57 16.50 11.58 7.25
C SER A 57 17.42 11.78 8.45
#